data_AF-A0A4P7WUR8-F1
#
_entry.id   AF-A0A4P7WUR8-F1
#
_cell.length_a   1.000
_cell.length_b   1.000
_cell.length_c   1.000
_cell.angle_alpha   90.00
_cell.angle_beta   90.00
_cell.angle_gamma   90.00
#
_symmetry.space_group_name_H-M   'P 1'
#
loop_
_entity.id
_entity.type
_entity.pdbx_description
1 polymer ?
#
loop_
_entity_poly.entity_id
_entity_poly.type
_entity_poly.pdbx_seq_one_letter_code
_entity_poly.pdbx_strand_id
1 'polypeptide(L)'
;MTTPLKTLLVICTTLFCTLCFAQRHYTVKAKNGLIIRENPTVTSERLGKLLYDYQFEVDQKEVNKLDTISDIVGRWILVKKDTIKGYVFDGFMQRAYNTNAYRLYGLVKSVKTHSYYTSNTEKIKQGKHIKFNKQGKKTQVYEYDDQWVLDEEYVYNKKDQLISKYKYDVITQYKYDKKGNETEQLRFDNNKTPKTKFLTTYDSQGNTMSSEYYDYKEENSTKSIYTYNHANKQTKATHYNADGKLNSTYLYDYLKDTILVKKYKIDSENNKRVVAERLLNDSLGFITEKYVEYFPKETEYNKGKLYTYNQKVYDKQHQLIETTTYEAAESQFPNIGFSGGGGNYDERFVKQYHNGEITSFKNYRKLYYKQKDQEVLIEAINYKHNYSDELYHSYYSDFKESYRNEYYYDYNNTLIKHIEYGDDLKTIRTTKDYAYVFDNNGNWTVKKIFENGKLYQVYKQELEYY
;
A
#
# COMPACT_ATOMS: atom_id res chain seq x y z
N MET A 1 27.96 40.26 -8.08
CA MET A 1 28.78 39.12 -7.63
C MET A 1 29.70 38.71 -8.76
N THR A 2 31.01 38.75 -8.51
CA THR A 2 32.02 38.21 -9.43
C THR A 2 31.79 36.71 -9.66
N THR A 3 32.10 36.20 -10.85
CA THR A 3 31.99 34.78 -11.22
C THR A 3 32.50 33.79 -10.15
N PRO A 4 33.64 34.03 -9.46
CA PRO A 4 34.10 33.14 -8.38
C PRO A 4 33.17 33.07 -7.17
N LEU A 5 32.48 34.17 -6.80
CA LEU A 5 31.58 34.20 -5.65
C LEU A 5 30.30 33.39 -5.91
N LYS A 6 29.81 33.38 -7.17
CA LYS A 6 28.68 32.52 -7.57
C LYS A 6 29.06 31.05 -7.54
N THR A 7 30.25 30.69 -8.02
CA THR A 7 30.75 29.31 -7.99
C THR A 7 30.94 28.82 -6.55
N LEU A 8 31.50 29.65 -5.67
CA LEU A 8 31.65 29.32 -4.25
C LEU A 8 30.29 29.11 -3.57
N LEU A 9 29.32 29.98 -3.85
CA LEU A 9 27.98 29.87 -3.26
C LEU A 9 27.25 28.63 -3.76
N VAL A 10 27.40 28.25 -5.03
CA VAL A 10 26.87 26.98 -5.56
C VAL A 10 27.55 25.80 -4.87
N ILE A 11 28.88 25.78 -4.74
CA ILE A 11 29.59 24.69 -4.06
C ILE A 11 29.15 24.57 -2.60
N CYS A 12 29.10 25.68 -1.85
CA CYS A 12 28.62 25.70 -0.46
C CYS A 12 27.16 25.24 -0.34
N THR A 13 26.28 25.68 -1.24
CA THR A 13 24.86 25.25 -1.23
C THR A 13 24.74 23.77 -1.59
N THR A 14 25.56 23.27 -2.52
CA THR A 14 25.54 21.85 -2.91
C THR A 14 26.07 20.97 -1.78
N LEU A 15 27.16 21.37 -1.11
CA LEU A 15 27.72 20.69 0.06
C LEU A 15 26.77 20.72 1.27
N PHE A 16 26.14 21.86 1.53
CA PHE A 16 25.17 22.01 2.62
C PHE A 16 23.92 21.16 2.37
N CYS A 17 23.42 21.13 1.13
CA CYS A 17 22.31 20.24 0.75
C CYS A 17 22.68 18.76 0.96
N THR A 18 23.88 18.31 0.60
CA THR A 18 24.26 16.89 0.78
C THR A 18 24.35 16.45 2.24
N LEU A 19 24.62 17.37 3.18
CA LEU A 19 24.70 17.06 4.61
C LEU A 19 23.32 16.94 5.27
N CYS A 20 22.27 17.52 4.68
CA CYS A 20 20.91 17.48 5.24
C CYS A 20 20.13 16.19 4.91
N PHE A 21 20.60 15.34 3.99
CA PHE A 21 19.83 14.17 3.53
C PHE A 21 20.22 12.83 4.17
N ALA A 22 21.08 12.83 5.18
CA ALA A 22 21.51 11.60 5.87
C ALA A 22 20.71 11.30 7.15
N GLN A 23 19.47 11.79 7.26
CA GLN A 23 18.60 11.52 8.41
C GLN A 23 17.82 10.23 8.20
N ARG A 24 17.74 9.41 9.24
CA ARG A 24 16.91 8.21 9.32
C ARG A 24 15.77 8.48 10.30
N HIS A 25 14.53 8.18 9.91
CA HIS A 25 13.39 8.27 10.81
C HIS A 25 13.18 6.94 11.52
N TYR A 26 12.98 7.00 12.83
CA TYR A 26 12.70 5.86 13.70
C TYR A 26 11.37 6.06 14.41
N THR A 27 10.66 4.96 14.68
CA THR A 27 9.47 4.91 15.54
C THR A 27 9.69 3.89 16.64
N VAL A 28 9.52 4.26 17.91
CA VAL A 28 9.66 3.33 19.04
C VAL A 28 8.51 2.31 19.03
N LYS A 29 8.82 1.01 19.03
CA LYS A 29 7.81 -0.06 19.01
C LYS A 29 7.72 -0.88 20.30
N ALA A 30 8.65 -0.71 21.23
CA ALA A 30 8.49 -1.24 22.58
C ALA A 30 7.31 -0.58 23.31
N LYS A 31 6.30 -1.35 23.72
CA LYS A 31 5.12 -0.86 24.47
C LYS A 31 5.51 -0.07 25.73
N ASN A 32 6.52 -0.57 26.43
CA ASN A 32 7.05 0.08 27.62
C ASN A 32 8.00 1.23 27.28
N GLY A 33 8.05 1.73 26.03
CA GLY A 33 9.01 2.74 25.58
C GLY A 33 10.45 2.23 25.52
N LEU A 34 11.37 3.12 25.21
CA LEU A 34 12.80 2.82 25.03
C LEU A 34 13.66 3.70 25.96
N ILE A 35 14.52 3.07 26.75
CA ILE A 35 15.36 3.79 27.71
C ILE A 35 16.51 4.48 26.96
N ILE A 36 16.72 5.76 27.25
CA ILE A 36 17.90 6.52 26.81
C ILE A 36 19.02 6.28 27.82
N ARG A 37 20.17 5.86 27.33
CA ARG A 37 21.35 5.45 28.11
C ARG A 37 22.49 6.45 27.92
N GLU A 38 23.32 6.65 28.93
CA GLU A 38 24.48 7.54 28.79
C GLU A 38 25.51 6.98 27.80
N ASN A 39 25.75 5.67 27.86
CA ASN A 39 26.71 4.96 27.01
C ASN A 39 26.01 3.80 26.26
N PRO A 40 26.52 3.36 25.10
CA PRO A 40 25.88 2.33 24.25
C PRO A 40 26.05 0.91 24.82
N THR A 41 25.45 0.67 25.98
CA THR A 41 25.43 -0.60 26.72
C THR A 41 24.21 -0.66 27.63
N VAL A 42 23.70 -1.86 27.91
CA VAL A 42 22.54 -2.07 28.80
C VAL A 42 22.83 -1.75 30.28
N THR A 43 24.10 -1.66 30.66
CA THR A 43 24.54 -1.43 32.04
C THR A 43 24.76 0.04 32.39
N SER A 44 24.78 0.96 31.41
CA SER A 44 25.03 2.38 31.66
C SER A 44 23.85 3.11 32.30
N GLU A 45 24.11 4.30 32.83
CA GLU A 45 23.11 5.13 33.49
C GLU A 45 21.91 5.43 32.57
N ARG A 46 20.71 5.45 33.16
CA ARG A 46 19.46 5.78 32.47
C ARG A 46 19.25 7.28 32.53
N LEU A 47 19.36 7.95 31.39
CA LEU A 47 19.18 9.40 31.28
C LEU A 47 17.72 9.80 31.06
N GLY A 48 16.91 8.89 30.52
CA GLY A 48 15.52 9.19 30.19
C GLY A 48 14.85 8.06 29.42
N LYS A 49 13.75 8.41 28.74
CA LYS A 49 12.89 7.43 28.06
C LYS A 49 12.16 8.04 26.85
N LEU A 50 12.13 7.32 25.75
CA LEU A 50 11.26 7.57 24.60
C LEU A 50 9.97 6.75 24.78
N LEU A 51 8.81 7.37 24.52
CA LEU A 51 7.52 6.70 24.65
C LEU A 51 7.23 5.78 23.45
N TYR A 52 6.28 4.86 23.61
CA TYR A 52 5.75 4.08 22.49
C TYR A 52 5.24 5.01 21.37
N ASP A 53 5.48 4.62 20.11
CA ASP A 53 5.17 5.38 18.90
C ASP A 53 5.83 6.77 18.79
N TYR A 54 6.77 7.08 19.68
CA TYR A 54 7.59 8.28 19.53
C TYR A 54 8.43 8.21 18.25
N GLN A 55 8.32 9.24 17.42
CA GLN A 55 9.04 9.38 16.16
C GLN A 55 10.17 10.39 16.29
N PHE A 56 11.33 10.07 15.72
CA PHE A 56 12.48 10.96 15.73
C PHE A 56 13.44 10.67 14.58
N GLU A 57 14.30 11.66 14.31
CA GLU A 57 15.32 11.61 13.28
C GLU A 57 16.71 11.41 13.88
N VAL A 58 17.51 10.64 13.16
CA VAL A 58 18.86 10.27 13.56
C VAL A 58 19.79 10.52 12.39
N ASP A 59 20.86 11.26 12.63
CA ASP A 59 21.93 11.43 11.65
C ASP A 59 22.66 10.08 11.45
N GLN A 60 22.82 9.63 10.20
CA GLN A 60 23.38 8.32 9.87
C GLN A 60 24.76 8.07 10.52
N LYS A 61 25.56 9.11 10.73
CA LYS A 61 26.88 9.02 11.37
C LYS A 61 26.83 8.64 12.85
N GLU A 62 25.65 8.75 13.47
CA GLU A 62 25.41 8.51 14.90
C GLU A 62 24.87 7.08 15.17
N VAL A 63 24.83 6.22 14.15
CA VAL A 63 24.47 4.81 14.26
C VAL A 63 25.73 4.00 14.61
N ASN A 64 25.79 3.53 15.84
CA ASN A 64 26.99 2.94 16.46
C ASN A 64 27.03 1.39 16.39
N LYS A 65 27.91 0.85 17.25
CA LYS A 65 28.18 -0.54 17.57
C LYS A 65 26.93 -1.44 17.51
N LEU A 66 27.09 -2.56 16.79
CA LEU A 66 26.16 -3.69 16.79
C LEU A 66 26.19 -4.39 18.16
N ASP A 67 25.03 -4.71 18.70
CA ASP A 67 24.87 -5.37 20.00
C ASP A 67 23.66 -6.32 19.96
N THR A 68 23.61 -7.26 20.91
CA THR A 68 22.51 -8.22 21.03
C THR A 68 21.93 -8.15 22.43
N ILE A 69 20.64 -7.81 22.54
CA ILE A 69 19.93 -7.68 23.82
C ILE A 69 18.71 -8.59 23.77
N SER A 70 18.64 -9.57 24.66
CA SER A 70 17.50 -10.52 24.72
C SER A 70 17.22 -11.18 23.37
N ASP A 71 18.27 -11.70 22.73
CA ASP A 71 18.25 -12.34 21.40
C ASP A 71 17.86 -11.43 20.22
N ILE A 72 17.67 -10.13 20.49
CA ILE A 72 17.39 -9.12 19.48
C ILE A 72 18.71 -8.47 19.09
N VAL A 73 19.06 -8.59 17.82
CA VAL A 73 20.23 -7.92 17.24
C VAL A 73 19.85 -6.52 16.82
N GLY A 74 20.64 -5.53 17.21
CA GLY A 74 20.41 -4.13 16.91
C GLY A 74 21.68 -3.30 17.05
N ARG A 75 21.52 -1.99 16.94
CA ARG A 75 22.59 -1.00 17.04
C ARG A 75 22.21 0.03 18.07
N TRP A 76 23.21 0.53 18.77
CA TRP A 76 23.05 1.71 19.60
C TRP A 76 23.01 2.96 18.72
N ILE A 77 22.09 3.86 19.01
CA ILE A 77 21.87 5.07 18.23
C ILE A 77 21.90 6.26 19.16
N LEU A 78 22.73 7.26 18.85
CA LEU A 78 22.70 8.52 19.60
C LEU A 78 21.42 9.29 19.27
N VAL A 79 20.64 9.60 20.29
CA VAL A 79 19.47 10.47 20.24
C VAL A 79 19.74 11.76 20.96
N LYS A 80 19.26 12.86 20.38
CA LYS A 80 19.31 14.20 20.94
C LYS A 80 17.86 14.67 21.06
N LYS A 81 17.31 14.62 22.27
CA LYS A 81 15.94 15.04 22.56
C LYS A 81 15.97 16.08 23.67
N ASP A 82 15.55 17.29 23.36
CA ASP A 82 15.52 18.41 24.31
C ASP A 82 16.89 18.60 24.98
N THR A 83 16.95 18.46 26.31
CA THR A 83 18.18 18.53 27.13
C THR A 83 18.88 17.18 27.29
N ILE A 84 18.30 16.09 26.78
CA ILE A 84 18.81 14.73 26.96
C ILE A 84 19.54 14.28 25.69
N LYS A 85 20.82 13.95 25.87
CA LYS A 85 21.68 13.35 24.84
C LYS A 85 22.17 12.00 25.34
N GLY A 86 21.85 10.93 24.61
CA GLY A 86 22.26 9.57 24.99
C GLY A 86 21.98 8.56 23.90
N TYR A 87 22.13 7.28 24.20
CA TYR A 87 22.01 6.17 23.27
C TYR A 87 20.73 5.35 23.51
N VAL A 88 20.10 4.92 22.44
CA VAL A 88 18.98 3.96 22.47
C VAL A 88 19.30 2.75 21.60
N PHE A 89 18.76 1.59 21.92
CA PHE A 89 18.97 0.37 21.14
C PHE A 89 17.87 0.20 20.09
N ASP A 90 18.25 0.18 18.81
CA ASP A 90 17.29 0.20 17.71
C ASP A 90 16.62 -1.13 17.40
N GLY A 91 17.03 -2.21 18.04
CA GLY A 91 16.34 -3.51 17.96
C GLY A 91 14.89 -3.45 18.45
N PHE A 92 14.48 -2.37 19.14
CA PHE A 92 13.11 -2.13 19.60
C PHE A 92 12.39 -1.01 18.83
N MET A 93 12.89 -0.65 17.64
CA MET A 93 12.39 0.47 16.85
C MET A 93 12.08 0.03 15.42
N GLN A 94 11.10 0.67 14.81
CA GLN A 94 10.82 0.55 13.39
C GLN A 94 11.51 1.68 12.63
N ARG A 95 12.33 1.34 11.64
CA ARG A 95 12.95 2.30 10.73
C ARG A 95 11.98 2.68 9.61
N ALA A 96 12.00 3.94 9.18
CA ALA A 96 11.33 4.34 7.95
C ALA A 96 12.13 3.85 6.73
N TYR A 97 11.41 3.38 5.72
CA TYR A 97 12.01 2.93 4.46
C TYR A 97 12.13 4.08 3.48
N ASN A 98 13.21 4.10 2.71
CA ASN A 98 13.40 5.10 1.66
C ASN A 98 12.63 4.77 0.39
N THR A 99 12.24 3.49 0.22
CA THR A 99 11.41 3.06 -0.90
C THR A 99 10.18 2.31 -0.38
N ASN A 100 9.00 2.84 -0.68
CA ASN A 100 7.73 2.25 -0.23
C ASN A 100 7.51 0.84 -0.81
N ALA A 101 8.05 0.55 -2.00
CA ALA A 101 7.79 -0.70 -2.71
C ALA A 101 8.66 -1.89 -2.25
N TYR A 102 9.91 -1.65 -1.85
CA TYR A 102 10.85 -2.72 -1.51
C TYR A 102 11.32 -2.71 -0.06
N ARG A 103 10.86 -1.73 0.74
CA ARG A 103 11.23 -1.62 2.15
C ARG A 103 12.76 -1.64 2.33
N LEU A 104 13.46 -0.82 1.53
CA LEU A 104 14.91 -0.68 1.57
C LEU A 104 15.33 0.53 2.41
N TYR A 105 16.39 0.35 3.19
CA TYR A 105 17.02 1.37 4.01
C TYR A 105 18.26 1.98 3.31
N GLY A 106 18.44 3.30 3.44
CA GLY A 106 19.57 3.99 2.80
C GLY A 106 19.32 4.35 1.32
N LEU A 107 20.21 5.13 0.73
CA LEU A 107 20.14 5.55 -0.68
C LEU A 107 20.64 4.41 -1.58
N VAL A 108 19.81 3.38 -1.74
CA VAL A 108 20.13 2.23 -2.59
C VAL A 108 20.11 2.65 -4.06
N LYS A 109 21.22 2.40 -4.75
CA LYS A 109 21.38 2.58 -6.20
C LYS A 109 20.87 1.37 -6.97
N SER A 110 21.15 0.16 -6.50
CA SER A 110 20.64 -1.08 -7.10
C SER A 110 20.47 -2.19 -6.06
N VAL A 111 19.52 -3.09 -6.31
CA VAL A 111 19.35 -4.35 -5.58
C VAL A 111 19.20 -5.49 -6.55
N LYS A 112 20.02 -6.53 -6.41
CA LYS A 112 19.98 -7.74 -7.21
C LYS A 112 19.68 -8.91 -6.31
N THR A 113 18.53 -9.54 -6.53
CA THR A 113 18.02 -10.65 -5.72
C THR A 113 18.14 -11.94 -6.50
N HIS A 114 18.63 -12.98 -5.84
CA HIS A 114 18.71 -14.35 -6.35
C HIS A 114 17.97 -15.29 -5.40
N SER A 115 17.32 -16.31 -5.95
CA SER A 115 16.73 -17.40 -5.17
C SER A 115 17.27 -18.76 -5.60
N TYR A 116 17.55 -19.60 -4.61
CA TYR A 116 18.13 -20.93 -4.77
C TYR A 116 17.32 -21.94 -3.97
N TYR A 117 17.05 -23.11 -4.56
CA TYR A 117 16.56 -24.27 -3.81
C TYR A 117 17.71 -25.03 -3.18
N THR A 118 17.45 -25.73 -2.08
CA THR A 118 18.49 -26.53 -1.41
C THR A 118 18.97 -27.73 -2.20
N SER A 119 18.14 -28.29 -3.08
CA SER A 119 18.55 -29.38 -3.96
C SER A 119 19.57 -28.96 -5.03
N ASN A 120 19.70 -27.67 -5.32
CA ASN A 120 20.66 -27.16 -6.30
C ASN A 120 21.02 -25.69 -6.00
N THR A 121 22.07 -25.48 -5.21
CA THR A 121 22.56 -24.14 -4.85
C THR A 121 23.35 -23.44 -5.96
N GLU A 122 23.66 -24.14 -7.05
CA GLU A 122 24.47 -23.61 -8.16
C GLU A 122 23.62 -22.94 -9.24
N LYS A 123 22.38 -23.39 -9.44
CA LYS A 123 21.48 -22.80 -10.44
C LYS A 123 20.52 -21.78 -9.81
N ILE A 124 20.56 -20.54 -10.30
CA ILE A 124 19.57 -19.51 -9.95
C ILE A 124 18.21 -19.99 -10.46
N LYS A 125 17.21 -20.06 -9.57
CA LYS A 125 15.84 -20.37 -9.98
C LYS A 125 15.16 -19.15 -10.59
N GLN A 126 15.20 -18.05 -9.85
CA GLN A 126 14.59 -16.76 -10.18
C GLN A 126 15.49 -15.66 -9.68
N GLY A 127 15.61 -14.60 -10.46
CA GLY A 127 16.38 -13.42 -10.12
C GLY A 127 15.65 -12.14 -10.51
N LYS A 128 15.85 -11.09 -9.72
CA LYS A 128 15.32 -9.74 -10.00
C LYS A 128 16.36 -8.69 -9.68
N HIS A 129 16.65 -7.80 -10.62
CA HIS A 129 17.61 -6.71 -10.45
C HIS A 129 16.89 -5.39 -10.67
N ILE A 130 16.85 -4.54 -9.65
CA ILE A 130 16.17 -3.25 -9.69
C ILE A 130 17.21 -2.17 -9.48
N LYS A 131 17.18 -1.15 -10.33
CA LYS A 131 17.95 0.08 -10.18
C LYS A 131 17.04 1.21 -9.75
N PHE A 132 17.59 2.15 -9.00
CA PHE A 132 16.91 3.34 -8.52
C PHE A 132 17.65 4.59 -8.97
N ASN A 133 17.01 5.75 -8.87
CA ASN A 133 17.67 7.06 -8.88
C ASN A 133 18.02 7.50 -7.44
N LYS A 134 18.68 8.65 -7.27
CA LYS A 134 19.09 9.18 -5.95
C LYS A 134 17.91 9.47 -5.01
N GLN A 135 16.70 9.59 -5.55
CA GLN A 135 15.46 9.79 -4.82
C GLN A 135 14.76 8.46 -4.45
N GLY A 136 15.38 7.31 -4.72
CA GLY A 136 14.82 5.99 -4.42
C GLY A 136 13.71 5.53 -5.37
N LYS A 137 13.49 6.23 -6.50
CA LYS A 137 12.50 5.83 -7.51
C LYS A 137 13.12 4.81 -8.45
N LYS A 138 12.38 3.74 -8.78
CA LYS A 138 12.79 2.71 -9.75
C LYS A 138 13.16 3.37 -11.08
N THR A 139 14.27 2.99 -11.69
CA THR A 139 14.66 3.43 -13.04
C THR A 139 14.66 2.27 -14.02
N GLN A 140 15.14 1.09 -13.60
CA GLN A 140 15.17 -0.11 -14.42
C GLN A 140 14.85 -1.34 -13.57
N VAL A 141 14.17 -2.32 -14.15
CA VAL A 141 13.91 -3.63 -13.56
C VAL A 141 14.28 -4.68 -14.57
N TYR A 142 15.10 -5.63 -14.15
CA TYR A 142 15.48 -6.80 -14.94
C TYR A 142 14.99 -8.05 -14.25
N GLU A 143 14.50 -9.00 -15.04
CA GLU A 143 14.17 -10.35 -14.59
C GLU A 143 15.15 -11.34 -15.19
N TYR A 144 15.44 -12.41 -14.44
CA TYR A 144 16.37 -13.44 -14.87
C TYR A 144 15.62 -14.62 -15.48
N ASP A 145 15.82 -14.83 -16.78
CA ASP A 145 15.33 -15.98 -17.55
C ASP A 145 16.50 -16.51 -18.40
N ASP A 146 17.35 -17.33 -17.76
CA ASP A 146 18.71 -17.74 -18.18
C ASP A 146 19.74 -16.60 -18.37
N GLN A 147 19.28 -15.39 -18.64
CA GLN A 147 20.03 -14.15 -18.71
C GLN A 147 19.20 -13.00 -18.13
N TRP A 148 19.85 -11.89 -17.79
CA TRP A 148 19.16 -10.69 -17.33
C TRP A 148 18.51 -9.96 -18.50
N VAL A 149 17.18 -9.90 -18.52
CA VAL A 149 16.40 -9.21 -19.54
C VAL A 149 15.73 -7.99 -18.90
N LEU A 150 15.74 -6.85 -19.59
CA LEU A 150 15.03 -5.64 -19.15
C LEU A 150 13.51 -5.88 -19.23
N ASP A 151 12.83 -5.82 -18.10
CA ASP A 151 11.38 -6.01 -17.97
C ASP A 151 10.63 -4.68 -17.82
N GLU A 152 11.22 -3.74 -17.06
CA GLU A 152 10.64 -2.41 -16.86
C GLU A 152 11.70 -1.30 -16.96
N GLU A 153 11.34 -0.16 -17.55
CA GLU A 153 12.15 1.06 -17.54
C GLU A 153 11.30 2.28 -17.19
N TYR A 154 11.86 3.21 -16.43
CA TYR A 154 11.21 4.41 -15.92
C TYR A 154 12.11 5.61 -16.10
N VAL A 155 11.59 6.66 -16.74
CA VAL A 155 12.30 7.91 -16.98
C VAL A 155 11.58 9.05 -16.30
N TYR A 156 12.33 9.88 -15.58
CA TYR A 156 11.79 11.01 -14.83
C TYR A 156 12.33 12.35 -15.38
N ASN A 157 11.54 13.41 -15.26
CA ASN A 157 12.01 14.76 -15.53
C ASN A 157 12.78 15.35 -14.32
N LYS A 158 13.27 16.58 -14.46
CA LYS A 158 14.02 17.29 -13.39
C LYS A 158 13.21 17.61 -12.12
N LYS A 159 11.87 17.51 -12.18
CA LYS A 159 10.96 17.64 -11.03
C LYS A 159 10.60 16.26 -10.44
N ASP A 160 11.34 15.21 -10.82
CA ASP A 160 11.10 13.81 -10.44
C ASP A 160 9.71 13.26 -10.83
N GLN A 161 9.08 13.81 -11.87
CA GLN A 161 7.81 13.31 -12.40
C GLN A 161 8.08 12.26 -13.49
N LEU A 162 7.33 11.16 -13.51
CA LEU A 162 7.50 10.06 -14.46
C LEU A 162 7.06 10.51 -15.86
N ILE A 163 7.97 10.57 -16.83
CA ILE A 163 7.65 11.01 -18.19
C ILE A 163 7.60 9.87 -19.21
N SER A 164 8.20 8.72 -18.89
CA SER A 164 8.13 7.52 -19.71
C SER A 164 8.21 6.27 -18.84
N LYS A 165 7.42 5.26 -19.19
CA LYS A 165 7.43 3.94 -18.57
C LYS A 165 7.35 2.87 -19.65
N TYR A 166 8.30 1.95 -19.69
CA TYR A 166 8.22 0.71 -20.45
C TYR A 166 7.90 -0.44 -19.47
N LYS A 167 6.89 -1.26 -19.79
CA LYS A 167 6.52 -2.45 -19.01
C LYS A 167 5.61 -3.36 -19.84
N TYR A 168 5.84 -4.67 -19.83
CA TYR A 168 5.06 -5.66 -20.57
C TYR A 168 4.86 -5.26 -22.03
N ASP A 169 5.95 -4.90 -22.69
CA ASP A 169 5.92 -4.56 -24.11
C ASP A 169 5.05 -3.34 -24.49
N VAL A 170 4.77 -2.48 -23.50
CA VAL A 170 4.01 -1.25 -23.66
C VAL A 170 4.84 -0.08 -23.16
N ILE A 171 4.97 0.93 -24.01
CA ILE A 171 5.57 2.22 -23.64
C ILE A 171 4.42 3.18 -23.29
N THR A 172 4.50 3.82 -22.14
CA THR A 172 3.57 4.88 -21.72
C THR A 172 4.33 6.16 -21.51
N GLN A 173 3.96 7.22 -22.21
CA GLN A 173 4.52 8.56 -22.08
C GLN A 173 3.54 9.49 -21.36
N TYR A 174 4.07 10.43 -20.59
CA TYR A 174 3.29 11.36 -19.78
C TYR A 174 3.73 12.80 -20.05
N LYS A 175 2.76 13.73 -20.03
CA LYS A 175 3.01 15.18 -20.02
C LYS A 175 2.32 15.82 -18.84
N TYR A 176 2.92 16.91 -18.37
CA TYR A 176 2.46 17.64 -17.20
C TYR A 176 2.33 19.13 -17.50
N ASP A 177 1.38 19.78 -16.82
CA ASP A 177 1.30 21.24 -16.80
C ASP A 177 2.38 21.87 -15.90
N LYS A 178 2.37 23.21 -15.78
CA LYS A 178 3.33 23.95 -14.95
C LYS A 178 3.20 23.66 -13.45
N LYS A 179 1.99 23.33 -12.97
CA LYS A 179 1.68 23.00 -11.57
C LYS A 179 2.05 21.55 -11.24
N GLY A 180 2.29 20.74 -12.27
CA GLY A 180 2.68 19.35 -12.15
C GLY A 180 1.53 18.36 -12.28
N ASN A 181 0.35 18.80 -12.74
CA ASN A 181 -0.78 17.91 -13.02
C ASN A 181 -0.56 17.18 -14.35
N GLU A 182 -0.91 15.90 -14.42
CA GLU A 182 -0.79 15.09 -15.64
C GLU A 182 -1.85 15.49 -16.67
N THR A 183 -1.44 16.03 -17.81
CA THR A 183 -2.35 16.52 -18.86
C THR A 183 -2.52 15.56 -20.03
N GLU A 184 -1.57 14.65 -20.22
CA GLU A 184 -1.60 13.68 -21.32
C GLU A 184 -0.91 12.38 -20.91
N GLN A 185 -1.54 11.25 -21.23
CA GLN A 185 -0.96 9.91 -21.18
C GLN A 185 -1.08 9.28 -22.57
N LEU A 186 0.01 8.79 -23.15
CA LEU A 186 0.02 8.15 -24.47
C LEU A 186 0.62 6.75 -24.35
N ARG A 187 -0.11 5.72 -24.78
CA ARG A 187 0.34 4.33 -24.77
C ARG A 187 0.70 3.85 -26.16
N PHE A 188 1.81 3.15 -26.28
CA PHE A 188 2.31 2.55 -27.50
C PHE A 188 2.52 1.06 -27.31
N ASP A 189 2.38 0.28 -28.37
CA ASP A 189 2.92 -1.07 -28.40
C ASP A 189 4.45 -1.08 -28.57
N ASN A 190 5.02 -2.28 -28.59
CA ASN A 190 6.44 -2.54 -28.82
C ASN A 190 6.99 -1.94 -30.12
N ASN A 191 6.16 -1.81 -31.14
CA ASN A 191 6.56 -1.21 -32.42
C ASN A 191 6.44 0.32 -32.39
N LYS A 192 6.24 0.91 -31.21
CA LYS A 192 6.00 2.34 -30.99
C LYS A 192 4.78 2.86 -31.76
N THR A 193 3.81 1.99 -32.02
CA THR A 193 2.53 2.38 -32.61
C THR A 193 1.58 2.84 -31.50
N PRO A 194 1.02 4.06 -31.57
CA PRO A 194 0.03 4.52 -30.59
C PRO A 194 -1.16 3.58 -30.51
N LYS A 195 -1.56 3.21 -29.29
CA LYS A 195 -2.75 2.41 -29.01
C LYS A 195 -3.85 3.26 -28.41
N THR A 196 -3.51 4.02 -27.37
CA THR A 196 -4.50 4.83 -26.65
C THR A 196 -3.89 6.15 -26.21
N LYS A 197 -4.73 7.17 -26.11
CA LYS A 197 -4.36 8.49 -25.59
C LYS A 197 -5.40 8.95 -24.57
N PHE A 198 -4.94 9.46 -23.45
CA PHE A 198 -5.75 10.11 -22.43
C PHE A 198 -5.34 11.57 -22.31
N LEU A 199 -6.31 12.48 -22.34
CA LEU A 199 -6.11 13.92 -22.18
C LEU A 199 -6.89 14.39 -20.96
N THR A 200 -6.30 15.25 -20.15
CA THR A 200 -6.93 15.80 -18.95
C THR A 200 -6.68 17.30 -18.84
N THR A 201 -7.73 18.05 -18.52
CA THR A 201 -7.64 19.49 -18.24
C THR A 201 -8.00 19.76 -16.79
N TYR A 202 -7.48 20.86 -16.25
CA TYR A 202 -7.65 21.23 -14.85
C TYR A 202 -8.02 22.69 -14.71
N ASP A 203 -8.77 23.00 -13.66
CA ASP A 203 -9.07 24.38 -13.28
C ASP A 203 -7.88 25.03 -12.54
N SER A 204 -8.11 26.25 -12.04
CA SER A 204 -7.09 27.00 -11.30
C SER A 204 -6.74 26.40 -9.93
N GLN A 205 -7.59 25.56 -9.35
CA GLN A 205 -7.37 24.89 -8.07
C GLN A 205 -6.77 23.49 -8.24
N GLY A 206 -6.68 22.99 -9.47
CA GLY A 206 -6.16 21.67 -9.79
C GLY A 206 -7.24 20.59 -9.85
N ASN A 207 -8.53 20.95 -9.86
CA ASN A 207 -9.61 20.00 -10.07
C ASN A 207 -9.72 19.65 -11.57
N THR A 208 -9.99 18.39 -11.88
CA THR A 208 -10.13 17.92 -13.27
C THR A 208 -11.38 18.49 -13.93
N MET A 209 -11.24 19.36 -14.94
CA MET A 209 -12.39 19.92 -15.65
C MET A 209 -12.94 18.99 -16.73
N SER A 210 -12.06 18.25 -17.40
CA SER A 210 -12.45 17.29 -18.42
C SER A 210 -11.42 16.19 -18.57
N SER A 211 -11.87 15.04 -19.05
CA SER A 211 -11.01 13.95 -19.49
C SER A 211 -11.49 13.40 -20.82
N GLU A 212 -10.56 13.03 -21.68
CA GLU A 212 -10.86 12.46 -23.00
C GLU A 212 -9.98 11.23 -23.23
N TYR A 213 -10.59 10.14 -23.67
CA TYR A 213 -9.91 8.89 -24.00
C TYR A 213 -10.10 8.60 -25.48
N TYR A 214 -8.99 8.36 -26.18
CA TYR A 214 -8.95 8.05 -27.60
C TYR A 214 -8.33 6.66 -27.79
N ASP A 215 -9.03 5.79 -28.53
CA ASP A 215 -8.51 4.52 -29.01
C ASP A 215 -8.11 4.64 -30.48
N TYR A 216 -6.83 4.45 -30.78
CA TYR A 216 -6.33 4.57 -32.16
C TYR A 216 -6.75 3.42 -33.05
N LYS A 217 -7.08 2.25 -32.49
CA LYS A 217 -7.49 1.10 -33.28
C LYS A 217 -8.95 1.21 -33.71
N GLU A 218 -9.80 1.70 -32.82
CA GLU A 218 -11.23 1.87 -33.08
C GLU A 218 -11.58 3.26 -33.65
N GLU A 219 -10.58 4.15 -33.74
CA GLU A 219 -10.72 5.55 -34.17
C GLU A 219 -11.85 6.28 -33.41
N ASN A 220 -11.96 5.99 -32.11
CA ASN A 220 -13.06 6.47 -31.29
C ASN A 220 -12.56 7.28 -30.10
N SER A 221 -13.40 8.20 -29.63
CA SER A 221 -13.03 9.12 -28.56
C SER A 221 -14.18 9.36 -27.59
N THR A 222 -14.01 8.99 -26.33
CA THR A 222 -15.00 9.30 -25.29
C THR A 222 -14.56 10.52 -24.50
N LYS A 223 -15.53 11.33 -24.03
CA LYS A 223 -15.26 12.57 -23.32
C LYS A 223 -16.06 12.64 -22.03
N SER A 224 -15.45 13.18 -20.99
CA SER A 224 -16.10 13.47 -19.73
C SER A 224 -15.83 14.90 -19.29
N ILE A 225 -16.82 15.56 -18.68
CA ILE A 225 -16.75 16.95 -18.19
C ILE A 225 -17.24 16.97 -16.75
N TYR A 226 -16.53 17.70 -15.89
CA TYR A 226 -16.79 17.75 -14.46
C TYR A 226 -16.98 19.19 -13.97
N THR A 227 -17.82 19.36 -12.94
CA THR A 227 -17.97 20.64 -12.24
C THR A 227 -17.85 20.43 -10.73
N TYR A 228 -17.49 21.48 -10.01
CA TYR A 228 -17.20 21.43 -8.58
C TYR A 228 -17.93 22.56 -7.84
N ASN A 229 -18.18 22.37 -6.54
CA ASN A 229 -18.60 23.44 -5.64
C ASN A 229 -17.38 24.20 -5.09
N HIS A 230 -17.63 25.21 -4.24
CA HIS A 230 -16.58 26.04 -3.64
C HIS A 230 -15.65 25.29 -2.66
N ALA A 231 -16.07 24.12 -2.18
CA ALA A 231 -15.27 23.24 -1.32
C ALA A 231 -14.48 22.18 -2.12
N ASN A 232 -14.33 22.36 -3.43
CA ASN A 232 -13.65 21.43 -4.35
C ASN A 232 -14.26 20.02 -4.36
N LYS A 233 -15.57 19.89 -4.12
CA LYS A 233 -16.30 18.63 -4.27
C LYS A 233 -17.02 18.60 -5.60
N GLN A 234 -16.90 17.47 -6.33
CA GLN A 234 -17.51 17.30 -7.64
C GLN A 234 -19.04 17.33 -7.51
N THR A 235 -19.70 18.26 -8.20
CA THR A 235 -21.17 18.45 -8.21
C THR A 235 -21.85 17.83 -9.42
N LYS A 236 -21.11 17.67 -10.53
CA LYS A 236 -21.61 17.05 -11.76
C LYS A 236 -20.49 16.33 -12.51
N ALA A 237 -20.83 15.22 -13.16
CA ALA A 237 -19.99 14.57 -14.17
C ALA A 237 -20.85 14.20 -15.37
N THR A 238 -20.48 14.63 -16.57
CA THR A 238 -21.19 14.29 -17.81
C THR A 238 -20.27 13.45 -18.69
N HIS A 239 -20.75 12.33 -19.19
CA HIS A 239 -20.01 11.40 -20.04
C HIS A 239 -20.65 11.31 -21.42
N TYR A 240 -19.81 11.32 -22.45
CA TYR A 240 -20.19 11.27 -23.86
C TYR A 240 -19.55 10.05 -24.53
N ASN A 241 -20.32 9.45 -25.44
CA ASN A 241 -19.86 8.35 -26.29
C ASN A 241 -18.93 8.86 -27.41
N ALA A 242 -18.37 7.91 -28.16
CA ALA A 242 -17.55 8.14 -29.35
C ALA A 242 -18.18 9.04 -30.41
N ASP A 243 -19.50 8.95 -30.58
CA ASP A 243 -20.28 9.74 -31.53
C ASP A 243 -20.65 11.14 -30.99
N GLY A 244 -20.13 11.51 -29.82
CA GLY A 244 -20.44 12.76 -29.14
C GLY A 244 -21.81 12.81 -28.47
N LYS A 245 -22.61 11.74 -28.54
CA LYS A 245 -23.91 11.69 -27.84
C LYS A 245 -23.73 11.52 -26.34
N LEU A 246 -24.67 12.09 -25.60
CA LEU A 246 -24.73 11.92 -24.15
C LEU A 246 -24.88 10.43 -23.81
N ASN A 247 -23.99 9.92 -22.97
CA ASN A 247 -24.10 8.58 -22.38
C ASN A 247 -24.82 8.67 -21.03
N SER A 248 -24.28 9.48 -20.13
CA SER A 248 -24.86 9.68 -18.80
C SER A 248 -24.40 10.98 -18.15
N THR A 249 -25.20 11.48 -17.21
CA THR A 249 -24.84 12.55 -16.29
C THR A 249 -25.00 12.07 -14.86
N TYR A 250 -24.00 12.31 -14.01
CA TYR A 250 -24.09 12.15 -12.58
C TYR A 250 -24.23 13.51 -11.89
N LEU A 251 -25.12 13.60 -10.92
CA LEU A 251 -25.29 14.77 -10.04
C LEU A 251 -25.00 14.37 -8.61
N TYR A 252 -24.37 15.27 -7.86
CA TYR A 252 -23.91 15.01 -6.50
C TYR A 252 -24.40 16.12 -5.57
N ASP A 253 -25.20 15.74 -4.58
CA ASP A 253 -25.75 16.66 -3.59
C ASP A 253 -24.97 16.54 -2.29
N TYR A 254 -24.59 17.68 -1.71
CA TYR A 254 -23.81 17.74 -0.48
C TYR A 254 -24.51 18.53 0.61
N LEU A 255 -24.40 18.05 1.85
CA LEU A 255 -24.71 18.80 3.05
C LEU A 255 -23.45 19.59 3.45
N LYS A 256 -23.61 20.90 3.70
CA LYS A 256 -22.51 21.81 4.05
C LYS A 256 -21.31 21.68 3.09
N ASP A 257 -21.60 21.50 1.80
CA ASP A 257 -20.64 21.43 0.69
C ASP A 257 -19.57 20.32 0.75
N THR A 258 -19.61 19.44 1.76
CA THR A 258 -18.52 18.50 2.06
C THR A 258 -18.98 17.07 2.27
N ILE A 259 -20.23 16.88 2.70
CA ILE A 259 -20.82 15.59 3.06
C ILE A 259 -21.72 15.14 1.91
N LEU A 260 -21.31 14.15 1.11
CA LEU A 260 -22.13 13.63 0.00
C LEU A 260 -23.40 12.97 0.54
N VAL A 261 -24.56 13.55 0.23
CA VAL A 261 -25.87 13.08 0.68
C VAL A 261 -26.53 12.21 -0.37
N LYS A 262 -26.51 12.61 -1.64
CA LYS A 262 -27.13 11.85 -2.74
C LYS A 262 -26.28 11.91 -3.99
N LYS A 263 -26.31 10.81 -4.75
CA LYS A 263 -25.77 10.71 -6.11
C LYS A 263 -26.89 10.26 -7.02
N TYR A 264 -27.09 11.00 -8.10
CA TYR A 264 -28.05 10.66 -9.14
C TYR A 264 -27.33 10.22 -10.41
N LYS A 265 -27.95 9.34 -11.17
CA LYS A 265 -27.58 9.05 -12.57
C LYS A 265 -28.76 9.43 -13.45
N ILE A 266 -28.46 10.20 -14.50
CA ILE A 266 -29.34 10.56 -15.60
C ILE A 266 -28.77 9.86 -16.82
N ASP A 267 -29.53 8.98 -17.46
CA ASP A 267 -29.08 8.29 -18.68
C ASP A 267 -29.30 9.15 -19.94
N SER A 268 -29.00 8.57 -21.11
CA SER A 268 -29.16 9.22 -22.41
C SER A 268 -30.61 9.55 -22.77
N GLU A 269 -31.58 8.90 -22.10
CA GLU A 269 -33.02 9.12 -22.27
C GLU A 269 -33.58 10.10 -21.23
N ASN A 270 -32.69 10.73 -20.44
CA ASN A 270 -33.01 11.68 -19.39
C ASN A 270 -33.75 11.05 -18.18
N ASN A 271 -33.68 9.72 -18.00
CA ASN A 271 -34.24 9.08 -16.81
C ASN A 271 -33.33 9.31 -15.61
N LYS A 272 -33.82 10.05 -14.60
CA LYS A 272 -33.09 10.35 -13.37
C LYS A 272 -33.41 9.31 -12.28
N ARG A 273 -32.38 8.68 -11.73
CA ARG A 273 -32.49 7.78 -10.56
C ARG A 273 -31.44 8.08 -9.49
N VAL A 274 -31.76 7.75 -8.24
CA VAL A 274 -30.79 7.73 -7.15
C VAL A 274 -29.90 6.49 -7.33
N VAL A 275 -28.59 6.70 -7.39
CA VAL A 275 -27.59 5.62 -7.45
C VAL A 275 -26.73 5.57 -6.19
N ALA A 276 -26.77 6.60 -5.35
CA ALA A 276 -26.32 6.50 -3.98
C ALA A 276 -27.04 7.47 -3.05
N GLU A 277 -27.20 7.11 -1.79
CA GLU A 277 -27.70 8.03 -0.76
C GLU A 277 -27.13 7.78 0.63
N ARG A 278 -27.07 8.85 1.42
CA ARG A 278 -26.68 8.86 2.82
C ARG A 278 -27.94 8.97 3.69
N LEU A 279 -28.13 7.98 4.55
CA LEU A 279 -29.20 7.91 5.53
C LEU A 279 -28.58 8.09 6.92
N LEU A 280 -29.07 9.09 7.65
CA LEU A 280 -28.69 9.33 9.04
C LEU A 280 -29.84 8.87 9.92
N ASN A 281 -29.54 7.99 10.86
CA ASN A 281 -30.48 7.59 11.89
C ASN A 281 -29.86 7.85 13.26
N ASP A 282 -30.57 8.61 14.10
CA ASP A 282 -30.22 8.85 15.49
C ASP A 282 -31.19 8.02 16.35
N SER A 283 -30.67 6.95 16.95
CA SER A 283 -31.50 6.05 17.75
C SER A 283 -30.74 5.53 18.97
N LEU A 284 -31.40 5.52 20.13
CA LEU A 284 -30.97 4.81 21.35
C LEU A 284 -29.49 5.03 21.74
N GLY A 285 -28.98 6.23 21.49
CA GLY A 285 -27.64 6.64 21.90
C GLY A 285 -26.50 6.33 20.93
N PHE A 286 -26.81 5.96 19.69
CA PHE A 286 -25.83 5.85 18.62
C PHE A 286 -26.27 6.65 17.40
N ILE A 287 -25.31 7.26 16.71
CA ILE A 287 -25.53 7.87 15.41
C ILE A 287 -25.10 6.84 14.37
N THR A 288 -26.04 6.39 13.53
CA THR A 288 -25.73 5.51 12.41
C THR A 288 -25.75 6.29 11.12
N GLU A 289 -24.62 6.28 10.42
CA GLU A 289 -24.48 6.82 9.09
C GLU A 289 -24.42 5.66 8.09
N LYS A 290 -25.42 5.57 7.20
CA LYS A 290 -25.44 4.58 6.13
C LYS A 290 -25.26 5.28 4.80
N TYR A 291 -24.32 4.81 4.00
CA TYR A 291 -24.15 5.21 2.61
C TYR A 291 -24.38 3.98 1.74
N VAL A 292 -25.38 4.05 0.88
CA VAL A 292 -25.82 2.93 0.03
C VAL A 292 -25.60 3.31 -1.40
N GLU A 293 -24.98 2.44 -2.21
CA GLU A 293 -24.90 2.57 -3.65
C GLU A 293 -25.71 1.47 -4.33
N TYR A 294 -26.46 1.84 -5.36
CA TYR A 294 -27.31 0.94 -6.14
C TYR A 294 -26.66 0.63 -7.47
N PHE A 295 -27.06 -0.49 -8.09
CA PHE A 295 -26.58 -0.85 -9.41
C PHE A 295 -26.89 0.24 -10.45
N PRO A 296 -25.90 0.66 -11.25
CA PRO A 296 -26.08 1.69 -12.26
C PRO A 296 -26.92 1.25 -13.46
N LYS A 297 -27.32 -0.03 -13.55
CA LYS A 297 -28.35 -0.57 -14.45
C LYS A 297 -29.09 -1.69 -13.70
N GLU A 298 -30.41 -1.59 -13.63
CA GLU A 298 -31.22 -2.72 -13.15
C GLU A 298 -31.35 -3.74 -14.27
N THR A 299 -31.13 -5.00 -13.92
CA THR A 299 -31.36 -6.20 -14.70
C THR A 299 -32.29 -7.09 -13.89
N GLU A 300 -32.92 -8.10 -14.49
CA GLU A 300 -33.72 -9.06 -13.72
C GLU A 300 -32.94 -9.70 -12.57
N TYR A 301 -31.62 -9.86 -12.72
CA TYR A 301 -30.75 -10.47 -11.72
C TYR A 301 -30.47 -9.57 -10.50
N ASN A 302 -30.40 -8.26 -10.69
CA ASN A 302 -29.97 -7.32 -9.65
C ASN A 302 -31.03 -6.28 -9.25
N LYS A 303 -32.26 -6.46 -9.72
CA LYS A 303 -33.42 -5.67 -9.29
C LYS A 303 -33.58 -5.75 -7.77
N GLY A 304 -33.50 -4.60 -7.10
CA GLY A 304 -33.58 -4.50 -5.65
C GLY A 304 -32.30 -4.90 -4.89
N LYS A 305 -31.20 -5.23 -5.57
CA LYS A 305 -29.89 -5.50 -4.93
C LYS A 305 -29.08 -4.21 -4.78
N LEU A 306 -28.23 -4.18 -3.76
CA LEU A 306 -27.29 -3.08 -3.49
C LEU A 306 -25.94 -3.39 -4.15
N TYR A 307 -25.27 -2.36 -4.68
CA TYR A 307 -23.92 -2.48 -5.23
C TYR A 307 -22.88 -2.39 -4.11
N THR A 308 -22.94 -1.34 -3.29
CA THR A 308 -22.13 -1.23 -2.09
C THR A 308 -22.96 -0.67 -0.94
N TYR A 309 -22.55 -1.00 0.27
CA TYR A 309 -23.14 -0.50 1.50
C TYR A 309 -22.02 -0.16 2.46
N ASN A 310 -21.96 1.05 2.97
CA ASN A 310 -21.07 1.41 4.06
C ASN A 310 -21.90 1.95 5.21
N GLN A 311 -21.80 1.31 6.38
CA GLN A 311 -22.39 1.78 7.61
C GLN A 311 -21.29 2.14 8.58
N LYS A 312 -21.40 3.32 9.18
CA LYS A 312 -20.61 3.74 10.33
C LYS A 312 -21.51 3.94 11.52
N VAL A 313 -21.05 3.48 12.68
CA VAL A 313 -21.74 3.64 13.95
C VAL A 313 -20.87 4.46 14.87
N TYR A 314 -21.44 5.53 15.41
CA TYR A 314 -20.80 6.44 16.34
C TYR A 314 -21.49 6.43 17.69
N ASP A 315 -20.73 6.68 18.76
CA ASP A 315 -21.32 6.99 20.07
C ASP A 315 -21.89 8.41 20.12
N LYS A 316 -22.47 8.80 21.27
CA LYS A 316 -23.01 10.15 21.49
C LYS A 316 -21.95 11.25 21.44
N GLN A 317 -20.69 10.90 21.68
CA GLN A 317 -19.53 11.79 21.62
C GLN A 317 -18.93 11.85 20.20
N HIS A 318 -19.62 11.27 19.21
CA HIS A 318 -19.20 11.20 17.80
C HIS A 318 -17.89 10.43 17.59
N GLN A 319 -17.52 9.53 18.50
CA GLN A 319 -16.40 8.61 18.31
C GLN A 319 -16.86 7.42 17.45
N LEU A 320 -16.05 7.06 16.45
CA LEU A 320 -16.34 5.92 15.58
C LEU A 320 -16.16 4.61 16.36
N ILE A 321 -17.21 3.81 16.45
CA ILE A 321 -17.22 2.51 17.14
C ILE A 321 -17.04 1.38 16.13
N GLU A 322 -17.75 1.45 15.00
CA GLU A 322 -17.78 0.37 14.03
C GLU A 322 -17.92 0.91 12.61
N THR A 323 -17.27 0.24 11.66
CA THR A 323 -17.56 0.39 10.23
C THR A 323 -17.87 -0.97 9.64
N THR A 324 -19.01 -1.07 8.96
CA THR A 324 -19.40 -2.25 8.18
C THR A 324 -19.49 -1.86 6.71
N THR A 325 -18.72 -2.51 5.85
CA THR A 325 -18.81 -2.37 4.38
C THR A 325 -19.35 -3.66 3.79
N TYR A 326 -20.29 -3.59 2.86
CA TYR A 326 -20.65 -4.68 1.96
C TYR A 326 -20.30 -4.24 0.55
N GLU A 327 -19.63 -5.11 -0.19
CA GLU A 327 -19.29 -4.92 -1.59
C GLU A 327 -19.91 -6.08 -2.37
N ALA A 328 -20.89 -5.78 -3.22
CA ALA A 328 -21.46 -6.76 -4.15
C ALA A 328 -20.61 -6.74 -5.42
N ALA A 329 -19.91 -7.85 -5.69
CA ALA A 329 -19.04 -7.98 -6.83
C ALA A 329 -19.83 -8.32 -8.11
N GLU A 330 -20.58 -7.37 -8.70
CA GLU A 330 -21.07 -7.55 -10.07
C GLU A 330 -20.20 -6.78 -11.08
N SER A 331 -19.20 -7.47 -11.62
CA SER A 331 -18.67 -7.23 -12.95
C SER A 331 -18.71 -8.55 -13.71
N GLN A 332 -19.48 -8.59 -14.79
CA GLN A 332 -19.85 -9.79 -15.55
C GLN A 332 -18.63 -10.43 -16.25
N PHE A 333 -18.38 -11.72 -15.99
CA PHE A 333 -18.08 -12.85 -16.91
C PHE A 333 -17.46 -14.04 -16.13
N PRO A 334 -17.64 -15.30 -16.58
CA PRO A 334 -17.20 -16.48 -15.85
C PRO A 334 -15.72 -16.75 -16.11
N ASN A 335 -14.87 -16.50 -15.12
CA ASN A 335 -13.52 -17.06 -15.12
C ASN A 335 -13.58 -18.42 -14.41
N ILE A 336 -13.89 -19.46 -15.18
CA ILE A 336 -13.63 -20.84 -14.77
C ILE A 336 -12.12 -21.04 -14.97
N GLY A 337 -11.36 -20.84 -13.91
CA GLY A 337 -9.92 -21.02 -13.90
C GLY A 337 -9.42 -21.23 -12.48
N PHE A 338 -9.48 -22.48 -12.03
CA PHE A 338 -8.80 -22.92 -10.82
C PHE A 338 -7.29 -22.66 -10.93
N SER A 339 -6.71 -22.26 -9.79
CA SER A 339 -5.32 -21.82 -9.54
C SER A 339 -4.96 -20.42 -10.02
N GLY A 340 -5.19 -19.41 -9.16
CA GLY A 340 -4.63 -18.07 -9.30
C GLY A 340 -5.58 -16.96 -9.77
N GLY A 341 -6.84 -17.27 -10.10
CA GLY A 341 -7.85 -16.29 -10.52
C GLY A 341 -8.69 -15.78 -9.35
N GLY A 342 -8.78 -14.46 -9.20
CA GLY A 342 -9.72 -13.81 -8.30
C GLY A 342 -11.16 -14.15 -8.69
N GLY A 343 -11.80 -15.01 -7.90
CA GLY A 343 -13.24 -15.23 -7.97
C GLY A 343 -13.98 -14.02 -7.41
N ASN A 344 -15.10 -13.65 -8.04
CA ASN A 344 -15.99 -12.59 -7.58
C ASN A 344 -16.87 -13.14 -6.46
N TYR A 345 -16.77 -12.57 -5.26
CA TYR A 345 -17.55 -12.99 -4.11
C TYR A 345 -18.26 -11.77 -3.51
N ASP A 346 -19.48 -11.96 -2.97
CA ASP A 346 -20.08 -10.92 -2.14
C ASP A 346 -19.27 -10.84 -0.85
N GLU A 347 -18.57 -9.73 -0.65
CA GLU A 347 -17.71 -9.53 0.52
C GLU A 347 -18.33 -8.52 1.48
N ARG A 348 -18.24 -8.80 2.77
CA ARG A 348 -18.63 -7.91 3.85
C ARG A 348 -17.47 -7.75 4.80
N PHE A 349 -17.01 -6.52 4.99
CA PHE A 349 -15.95 -6.18 5.92
C PHE A 349 -16.53 -5.52 7.16
N VAL A 350 -16.18 -6.03 8.34
CA VAL A 350 -16.54 -5.41 9.63
C VAL A 350 -15.26 -5.02 10.35
N LYS A 351 -15.12 -3.73 10.64
CA LYS A 351 -14.03 -3.15 11.43
C LYS A 351 -14.58 -2.60 12.73
N GLN A 352 -14.02 -3.06 13.85
CA GLN A 352 -14.34 -2.54 15.17
C GLN A 352 -13.22 -1.65 15.68
N TYR A 353 -13.59 -0.58 16.37
CA TYR A 353 -12.69 0.46 16.85
C TYR A 353 -12.81 0.63 18.37
N HIS A 354 -11.69 0.92 19.03
CA HIS A 354 -11.66 1.39 20.42
C HIS A 354 -10.64 2.54 20.50
N ASN A 355 -11.08 3.70 20.99
CA ASN A 355 -10.27 4.92 21.06
C ASN A 355 -9.59 5.32 19.73
N GLY A 356 -10.29 5.10 18.61
CA GLY A 356 -9.80 5.43 17.26
C GLY A 356 -8.90 4.39 16.62
N GLU A 357 -8.52 3.32 17.33
CA GLU A 357 -7.70 2.23 16.79
C GLU A 357 -8.55 1.01 16.42
N ILE A 358 -8.20 0.33 15.33
CA ILE A 358 -8.86 -0.91 14.91
C ILE A 358 -8.49 -2.02 15.91
N THR A 359 -9.50 -2.61 16.54
CA THR A 359 -9.34 -3.74 17.47
C THR A 359 -9.66 -5.08 16.81
N SER A 360 -10.50 -5.09 15.78
CA SER A 360 -10.87 -6.30 15.03
C SER A 360 -11.16 -5.98 13.57
N PHE A 361 -10.81 -6.91 12.68
CA PHE A 361 -11.16 -6.88 11.26
C PHE A 361 -11.68 -8.26 10.83
N LYS A 362 -12.94 -8.29 10.41
CA LYS A 362 -13.62 -9.49 9.93
C LYS A 362 -13.97 -9.29 8.46
N ASN A 363 -13.65 -10.26 7.61
CA ASN A 363 -14.07 -10.30 6.22
C ASN A 363 -14.99 -11.50 6.04
N TYR A 364 -16.25 -11.27 5.67
CA TYR A 364 -17.22 -12.29 5.35
C TYR A 364 -17.33 -12.39 3.83
N ARG A 365 -17.32 -13.60 3.28
CA ARG A 365 -17.32 -13.85 1.85
C ARG A 365 -18.40 -14.86 1.52
N LYS A 366 -19.37 -14.51 0.67
CA LYS A 366 -20.36 -15.46 0.20
C LYS A 366 -19.75 -16.36 -0.88
N LEU A 367 -19.80 -17.67 -0.65
CA LEU A 367 -19.37 -18.70 -1.61
C LEU A 367 -20.57 -19.53 -2.03
N TYR A 368 -20.69 -19.81 -3.32
CA TYR A 368 -21.58 -20.85 -3.80
C TYR A 368 -20.85 -22.20 -3.79
N TYR A 369 -21.17 -23.07 -2.82
CA TYR A 369 -20.53 -24.36 -2.66
C TYR A 369 -21.59 -25.45 -2.48
N LYS A 370 -21.42 -26.60 -3.15
CA LYS A 370 -22.37 -27.72 -3.16
C LYS A 370 -23.84 -27.30 -3.43
N GLN A 371 -24.03 -26.41 -4.41
CA GLN A 371 -25.35 -25.91 -4.81
C GLN A 371 -26.11 -25.15 -3.71
N LYS A 372 -25.41 -24.63 -2.71
CA LYS A 372 -25.98 -23.77 -1.67
C LYS A 372 -25.12 -22.52 -1.50
N ASP A 373 -25.79 -21.41 -1.24
CA ASP A 373 -25.14 -20.18 -0.78
C ASP A 373 -24.63 -20.39 0.64
N GLN A 374 -23.33 -20.22 0.86
CA GLN A 374 -22.67 -20.30 2.16
C GLN A 374 -21.92 -19.00 2.45
N GLU A 375 -21.94 -18.51 3.69
CA GLU A 375 -21.17 -17.33 4.10
C GLU A 375 -19.88 -17.77 4.81
N VAL A 376 -18.73 -17.36 4.31
CA VAL A 376 -17.42 -17.71 4.86
C VAL A 376 -16.87 -16.52 5.62
N LEU A 377 -16.75 -16.63 6.94
CA LEU A 377 -16.03 -15.64 7.73
C LEU A 377 -14.53 -15.93 7.65
N ILE A 378 -13.79 -15.04 7.01
CA ILE A 378 -12.34 -14.91 7.16
C ILE A 378 -12.09 -13.87 8.25
N GLU A 379 -11.76 -14.33 9.46
CA GLU A 379 -11.40 -13.47 10.56
C GLU A 379 -9.87 -13.30 10.62
N ALA A 380 -9.40 -12.06 10.47
CA ALA A 380 -8.01 -11.72 10.74
C ALA A 380 -7.96 -11.06 12.11
N ILE A 381 -7.57 -11.82 13.13
CA ILE A 381 -7.40 -11.26 14.47
C ILE A 381 -5.96 -10.75 14.57
N ASN A 382 -5.78 -9.44 14.37
CA ASN A 382 -4.49 -8.79 14.52
C ASN A 382 -4.20 -8.53 15.99
N TYR A 383 -3.60 -9.49 16.70
CA TYR A 383 -3.10 -9.25 18.05
C TYR A 383 -1.73 -8.56 17.98
N LYS A 384 -1.71 -7.23 18.12
CA LYS A 384 -0.46 -6.49 18.33
C LYS A 384 0.05 -6.67 19.76
N HIS A 385 0.66 -7.80 20.06
CA HIS A 385 1.60 -7.91 21.17
C HIS A 385 3.04 -7.89 20.67
N ASN A 386 4.00 -7.70 21.58
CA ASN A 386 5.42 -7.65 21.23
C ASN A 386 5.78 -9.00 20.61
N TYR A 387 6.22 -9.03 19.35
CA TYR A 387 5.96 -10.11 18.37
C TYR A 387 4.53 -10.04 17.85
N SER A 388 4.31 -9.44 16.67
CA SER A 388 2.96 -9.39 16.11
C SER A 388 2.59 -10.79 15.63
N ASP A 389 1.59 -11.39 16.27
CA ASP A 389 0.95 -12.59 15.77
C ASP A 389 -0.17 -12.14 14.83
N GLU A 390 -0.02 -12.42 13.53
CA GLU A 390 -1.17 -12.37 12.62
C GLU A 390 -1.79 -13.77 12.58
N LEU A 391 -2.97 -13.91 13.18
CA LEU A 391 -3.73 -15.15 13.20
C LEU A 391 -4.86 -15.05 12.15
N TYR A 392 -4.77 -15.89 11.13
CA TYR A 392 -5.80 -15.97 10.10
C TYR A 392 -6.67 -17.21 10.35
N HIS A 393 -7.94 -16.98 10.64
CA HIS A 393 -8.96 -18.03 10.69
C HIS A 393 -9.90 -17.90 9.49
N SER A 394 -10.13 -19.01 8.80
CA SER A 394 -11.19 -19.11 7.81
C SER A 394 -12.26 -20.07 8.33
N TYR A 395 -13.49 -19.57 8.43
CA TYR A 395 -14.71 -20.26 8.85
C TYR A 395 -15.66 -20.36 7.66
N TYR A 396 -16.26 -21.51 7.42
CA TYR A 396 -17.39 -21.65 6.49
C TYR A 396 -18.68 -21.67 7.31
N SER A 397 -19.78 -21.08 6.82
CA SER A 397 -21.05 -20.86 7.57
C SER A 397 -21.61 -22.09 8.27
N ASP A 398 -21.19 -23.28 7.84
CA ASP A 398 -21.70 -24.56 8.31
C ASP A 398 -20.58 -25.44 8.94
N PHE A 399 -19.34 -24.97 9.08
CA PHE A 399 -18.19 -25.79 9.51
C PHE A 399 -17.28 -25.18 10.60
N LYS A 400 -16.81 -26.10 11.44
CA LYS A 400 -15.56 -26.09 12.21
C LYS A 400 -14.43 -25.42 11.40
N GLU A 401 -13.65 -24.55 12.04
CA GLU A 401 -12.44 -23.91 11.49
C GLU A 401 -11.70 -24.83 10.51
N SER A 402 -11.39 -24.36 9.30
CA SER A 402 -10.84 -25.22 8.23
C SER A 402 -9.35 -25.02 7.97
N TYR A 403 -8.82 -23.86 8.40
CA TYR A 403 -7.44 -23.47 8.14
C TYR A 403 -6.99 -22.45 9.18
N ARG A 404 -5.79 -22.66 9.70
CA ARG A 404 -5.12 -21.77 10.66
C ARG A 404 -3.70 -21.56 10.20
N ASN A 405 -3.29 -20.29 10.15
CA ASN A 405 -1.89 -19.90 9.99
C ASN A 405 -1.51 -18.97 11.14
N GLU A 406 -0.27 -19.09 11.57
CA GLU A 406 0.36 -18.18 12.52
C GLU A 406 1.61 -17.59 11.91
N TYR A 407 1.71 -16.26 11.92
CA TYR A 407 2.88 -15.53 11.47
C TYR A 407 3.48 -14.76 12.63
N TYR A 408 4.78 -14.92 12.83
CA TYR A 408 5.54 -14.29 13.90
C TYR A 408 6.55 -13.33 13.30
N TYR A 409 6.59 -12.11 13.80
CA TYR A 409 7.50 -11.06 13.32
C TYR A 409 8.38 -10.52 14.45
N ASP A 410 9.58 -10.08 14.10
CA ASP A 410 10.43 -9.31 15.01
C ASP A 410 9.97 -7.84 15.13
N TYR A 411 10.66 -7.04 15.96
CA TYR A 411 10.35 -5.61 16.15
C TYR A 411 10.58 -4.73 14.92
N ASN A 412 11.33 -5.23 13.93
CA ASN A 412 11.52 -4.58 12.63
C ASN A 412 10.43 -4.96 11.62
N ASN A 413 9.40 -5.70 12.05
CA ASN A 413 8.36 -6.27 11.20
C ASN A 413 8.92 -7.24 10.14
N THR A 414 9.98 -7.97 10.51
CA THR A 414 10.56 -9.05 9.71
C THR A 414 9.94 -10.37 10.10
N LEU A 415 9.39 -11.11 9.13
CA LEU A 415 8.81 -12.43 9.36
C LEU A 415 9.90 -13.41 9.78
N ILE A 416 9.80 -13.96 10.99
CA ILE A 416 10.78 -14.89 11.58
C ILE A 416 10.25 -16.32 11.68
N LYS A 417 8.93 -16.52 11.71
CA LYS A 417 8.31 -17.85 11.73
C LYS A 417 6.91 -17.83 11.10
N HIS A 418 6.56 -18.90 10.40
CA HIS A 418 5.21 -19.17 9.87
C HIS A 418 4.84 -20.61 10.19
N ILE A 419 3.67 -20.83 10.82
CA ILE A 419 3.13 -22.17 11.10
C ILE A 419 1.83 -22.34 10.33
N GLU A 420 1.74 -23.43 9.58
CA GLU A 420 0.56 -23.84 8.84
C GLU A 420 -0.03 -25.10 9.48
N TYR A 421 -1.32 -25.04 9.83
CA TYR A 421 -2.04 -26.14 10.47
C TYR A 421 -2.85 -26.94 9.45
N GLY A 422 -3.11 -28.20 9.79
CA GLY A 422 -4.02 -29.08 9.06
C GLY A 422 -5.48 -28.72 9.26
N ASP A 423 -6.36 -29.44 8.57
CA ASP A 423 -7.81 -29.19 8.60
C ASP A 423 -8.43 -29.49 10.00
N ASP A 424 -7.68 -30.15 10.89
CA ASP A 424 -8.06 -30.36 12.30
C ASP A 424 -7.63 -29.21 13.24
N LEU A 425 -6.86 -28.23 12.71
CA LEU A 425 -6.36 -27.01 13.36
C LEU A 425 -5.41 -27.24 14.54
N LYS A 426 -5.08 -28.50 14.79
CA LYS A 426 -4.23 -28.94 15.89
C LYS A 426 -2.94 -29.52 15.37
N THR A 427 -3.02 -30.28 14.28
CA THR A 427 -1.87 -30.88 13.63
C THR A 427 -1.13 -29.80 12.85
N ILE A 428 0.13 -29.56 13.19
CA ILE A 428 1.00 -28.69 12.40
C ILE A 428 1.36 -29.42 11.09
N ARG A 429 0.92 -28.88 9.95
CA ARG A 429 1.28 -29.38 8.62
C ARG A 429 2.69 -29.01 8.28
N THR A 430 3.06 -27.75 8.51
CA THR A 430 4.37 -27.22 8.14
C THR A 430 4.76 -26.07 9.06
N THR A 431 6.03 -26.03 9.44
CA THR A 431 6.65 -24.87 10.09
C THR A 431 7.74 -24.32 9.18
N LYS A 432 7.73 -23.01 8.97
CA LYS A 432 8.76 -22.27 8.25
C LYS A 432 9.45 -21.31 9.19
N ASP A 433 10.73 -21.52 9.44
CA ASP A 433 11.57 -20.60 10.21
C ASP A 433 12.43 -19.77 9.24
N TYR A 434 12.62 -18.50 9.56
CA TYR A 434 13.31 -17.55 8.69
C TYR A 434 14.53 -16.97 9.42
N ALA A 435 15.70 -17.08 8.80
CA ALA A 435 16.93 -16.48 9.31
C ALA A 435 17.48 -15.46 8.32
N TYR A 436 17.90 -14.32 8.84
CA TYR A 436 18.36 -13.19 8.03
C TYR A 436 19.79 -12.81 8.39
N VAL A 437 20.55 -12.40 7.38
CA VAL A 437 21.81 -11.66 7.53
C VAL A 437 21.55 -10.27 7.01
N PHE A 438 21.96 -9.23 7.75
CA PHE A 438 21.75 -7.84 7.39
C PHE A 438 23.07 -7.13 7.09
N ASP A 439 23.02 -6.12 6.22
CA ASP A 439 24.12 -5.20 6.00
C ASP A 439 24.14 -4.05 7.03
N ASN A 440 25.07 -3.11 6.85
CA ASN A 440 25.22 -1.97 7.76
C ASN A 440 24.06 -0.98 7.72
N ASN A 441 23.27 -0.98 6.64
CA ASN A 441 22.08 -0.15 6.52
C ASN A 441 20.83 -0.86 7.06
N GLY A 442 20.95 -2.12 7.49
CA GLY A 442 19.85 -2.92 8.02
C GLY A 442 18.98 -3.56 6.94
N ASN A 443 19.46 -3.60 5.70
CA ASN A 443 18.81 -4.40 4.65
C ASN A 443 19.29 -5.84 4.76
N TRP A 444 18.39 -6.80 4.61
CA TRP A 444 18.83 -8.20 4.60
C TRP A 444 19.59 -8.48 3.30
N THR A 445 20.73 -9.15 3.40
CA THR A 445 21.55 -9.61 2.27
C THR A 445 21.40 -11.10 2.03
N VAL A 446 20.99 -11.85 3.06
CA VAL A 446 20.67 -13.27 2.96
C VAL A 446 19.40 -13.55 3.75
N LYS A 447 18.47 -14.29 3.16
CA LYS A 447 17.30 -14.85 3.85
C LYS A 447 17.27 -16.36 3.62
N LYS A 448 17.36 -17.13 4.69
CA LYS A 448 17.24 -18.59 4.68
C LYS A 448 15.86 -18.97 5.20
N ILE A 449 15.18 -19.86 4.49
CA ILE A 449 13.90 -20.44 4.89
C ILE A 449 14.15 -21.90 5.22
N PHE A 450 13.76 -22.31 6.42
CA PHE A 450 13.83 -23.68 6.89
C PHE A 450 12.41 -24.23 6.98
N GLU A 451 12.12 -25.28 6.23
CA GLU A 451 10.84 -25.98 6.29
C GLU A 451 10.99 -27.23 7.17
N ASN A 452 10.23 -27.29 8.27
CA ASN A 452 10.28 -28.36 9.27
C ASN A 452 11.72 -28.63 9.76
N GLY A 453 12.47 -27.57 10.04
CA GLY A 453 13.86 -27.61 10.51
C GLY A 453 14.92 -27.91 9.43
N LYS A 454 14.52 -28.21 8.19
CA LYS A 454 15.44 -28.45 7.07
C LYS A 454 15.54 -27.21 6.21
N LEU A 455 16.75 -26.84 5.78
CA LEU A 455 16.92 -25.72 4.85
C LEU A 455 16.14 -26.03 3.56
N TYR A 456 15.25 -25.12 3.17
CA TYR A 456 14.35 -25.26 2.03
C TYR A 456 14.73 -24.31 0.89
N GLN A 457 15.00 -23.04 1.22
CA GLN A 457 15.29 -22.02 0.23
C GLN A 457 16.25 -20.96 0.78
N VAL A 458 17.10 -20.44 -0.09
CA VAL A 458 17.98 -19.32 0.22
C VAL A 458 17.74 -18.19 -0.78
N TYR A 459 17.54 -16.99 -0.27
CA TYR A 459 17.55 -15.76 -1.04
C TYR A 459 18.81 -14.98 -0.73
N LYS A 460 19.45 -14.44 -1.75
CA LYS A 460 20.60 -13.52 -1.61
C LYS A 460 20.26 -12.19 -2.25
N GLN A 461 20.66 -11.10 -1.61
CA GLN A 461 20.57 -9.74 -2.12
C GLN A 461 21.95 -9.11 -2.15
N GLU A 462 22.30 -8.60 -3.33
CA GLU A 462 23.44 -7.72 -3.55
C GLU A 462 22.89 -6.30 -3.63
N LEU A 463 23.30 -5.42 -2.71
CA LEU A 463 22.88 -4.02 -2.68
C LEU A 463 24.06 -3.12 -3.02
N GLU A 464 23.81 -2.16 -3.90
CA GLU A 464 24.73 -1.05 -4.21
C GLU A 464 24.12 0.24 -3.69
N TYR A 465 24.93 1.11 -3.08
CA TYR A 465 24.50 2.39 -2.51
C TYR A 465 25.13 3.57 -3.28
N TYR A 466 24.53 4.76 -3.16
CA TYR A 466 25.02 6.00 -3.77
C TYR A 466 26.18 6.67 -3.03
#